data_AF-X1HX89-F1
#
_entry.id   AF-X1HX89-F1
#
_cell.length_a   1.000
_cell.length_b   1.000
_cell.length_c   1.000
_cell.angle_alpha   90.00
_cell.angle_beta   90.00
_cell.angle_gamma   90.00
#
_symmetry.space_group_name_H-M   'P 1'
#
loop_
_entity.id
_entity.type
_entity.pdbx_description
1 polymer ?
#
loop_
_entity_poly.entity_id
_entity_poly.type
_entity_poly.pdbx_seq_one_letter_code
_entity_poly.pdbx_strand_id
1 'polypeptide(L)'
;MVPYIVDAVELAVSKGLYLPLVYNSGGYDSVETLGLLDGIIDIYMPDMKYSDEKTAEQLSGIKDYPKVNKAAVKEMHRQVSDL
;
A
#
# COMPACT_ATOMS: atom_id res chain seq x y z
N MET A 1 9.59 -4.29 6.03
CA MET A 1 8.44 -4.39 6.95
C MET A 1 7.39 -5.33 6.38
N VAL A 2 6.95 -5.12 5.13
CA VAL A 2 5.93 -5.95 4.47
C VAL A 2 6.15 -7.47 4.57
N PRO A 3 7.37 -8.03 4.38
CA PRO A 3 7.57 -9.48 4.55
C PRO A 3 7.13 -9.99 5.94
N TYR A 4 7.45 -9.25 7.00
CA TYR A 4 7.04 -9.62 8.36
C TYR A 4 5.54 -9.46 8.60
N ILE A 5 4.87 -8.56 7.88
CA ILE A 5 3.41 -8.42 7.91
C ILE A 5 2.78 -9.67 7.27
N VAL A 6 3.31 -10.12 6.14
CA VAL A 6 2.85 -11.34 5.45
C VAL A 6 3.00 -12.56 6.36
N ASP A 7 4.17 -12.74 6.99
CA ASP A 7 4.40 -13.84 7.94
C ASP A 7 3.40 -13.82 9.11
N ALA A 8 3.10 -12.63 9.64
CA ALA A 8 2.16 -12.46 10.74
C ALA A 8 0.72 -12.76 10.32
N VAL A 9 0.32 -12.36 9.11
CA VAL A 9 -0.99 -12.66 8.53
C VAL A 9 -1.14 -14.16 8.32
N GLU A 10 -0.14 -14.84 7.75
CA GLU A 10 -0.15 -16.29 7.57
C GLU A 10 -0.36 -17.01 8.91
N LEU A 11 0.39 -16.60 9.94
CA LEU A 11 0.21 -17.14 11.29
C LEU A 11 -1.19 -16.88 11.84
N ALA A 12 -1.76 -15.68 11.64
CA ALA A 12 -3.09 -15.34 12.12
C ALA A 12 -4.19 -16.14 11.41
N VAL A 13 -4.08 -16.33 10.09
CA VAL A 13 -5.00 -17.16 9.30
C VAL A 13 -4.98 -18.61 9.78
N SER A 14 -3.79 -19.17 10.06
CA SER A 14 -3.69 -20.53 10.63
C SER A 14 -4.36 -20.68 12.01
N LYS A 15 -4.59 -19.55 12.70
CA LYS A 15 -5.27 -19.47 14.00
C LYS A 15 -6.74 -19.04 13.90
N GLY A 16 -7.29 -18.98 12.69
CA GLY A 16 -8.70 -18.71 12.44
C GLY A 16 -9.05 -17.25 12.17
N LEU A 17 -8.10 -16.41 11.74
CA LEU A 17 -8.44 -15.10 11.17
C LEU A 17 -9.16 -15.30 9.81
N TYR A 18 -10.37 -14.75 9.68
CA TYR A 18 -11.18 -14.79 8.46
C TYR A 18 -11.81 -13.44 8.10
N LEU A 19 -11.41 -12.37 8.80
CA LEU A 19 -11.90 -11.02 8.52
C LEU A 19 -11.17 -10.41 7.32
N PRO A 20 -11.80 -9.50 6.57
CA PRO A 20 -11.13 -8.75 5.50
C PRO A 20 -9.91 -8.00 6.01
N LEU A 21 -8.84 -7.99 5.21
CA LEU A 21 -7.59 -7.31 5.51
C LEU A 21 -7.54 -5.94 4.84
N VAL A 22 -7.33 -4.92 5.66
CA VAL A 22 -7.15 -3.53 5.20
C VAL A 22 -5.69 -3.14 5.33
N TYR A 23 -5.05 -2.74 4.23
CA TYR A 23 -3.69 -2.18 4.24
C TYR A 23 -3.74 -0.65 4.16
N ASN A 24 -3.47 -0.01 5.30
CA ASN A 24 -3.32 1.45 5.39
C ASN A 24 -1.90 1.86 4.99
N SER A 25 -1.79 2.78 4.04
CA SER A 25 -0.50 3.29 3.58
C SER A 25 -0.51 4.79 3.35
N GLY A 26 0.66 5.41 3.55
CA GLY A 26 0.93 6.78 3.09
C GLY A 26 0.95 6.95 1.56
N GLY A 27 0.77 5.86 0.81
CA GLY A 27 0.74 5.83 -0.64
C GLY A 27 2.10 6.08 -1.28
N TYR A 28 3.21 5.79 -0.60
CA TYR A 28 4.58 5.95 -1.14
C TYR A 28 5.35 4.63 -1.14
N ASP A 29 4.63 3.50 -1.10
CA ASP A 29 5.24 2.17 -1.22
C ASP A 29 5.81 1.97 -2.64
N SER A 30 6.88 1.17 -2.75
CA SER A 30 7.34 0.73 -4.06
C SER A 30 6.37 -0.31 -4.64
N VAL A 31 6.22 -0.32 -5.96
CA VAL A 31 5.43 -1.34 -6.68
C VAL A 31 5.93 -2.75 -6.37
N GLU A 32 7.25 -2.92 -6.27
CA GLU A 32 7.87 -4.19 -5.86
C GLU A 32 7.40 -4.66 -4.48
N THR A 33 7.35 -3.74 -3.51
CA THR A 33 6.88 -4.07 -2.16
C THR A 33 5.39 -4.42 -2.16
N LEU A 34 4.57 -3.69 -2.93
CA LEU A 34 3.14 -3.98 -3.08
C LEU A 34 2.90 -5.33 -3.74
N GLY A 35 3.77 -5.77 -4.65
CA GLY A 35 3.68 -7.10 -5.27
C GLY A 35 3.71 -8.25 -4.26
N LEU A 36 4.29 -8.05 -3.08
CA LEU A 36 4.27 -9.04 -2.00
C LEU A 36 2.90 -9.19 -1.32
N LEU A 37 1.98 -8.24 -1.55
CA LEU A 37 0.65 -8.19 -0.94
C LEU A 37 -0.45 -8.69 -1.91
N ASP A 38 -0.09 -9.04 -3.15
CA ASP A 38 -1.05 -9.48 -4.17
C ASP A 38 -1.73 -10.79 -3.75
N GLY A 39 -3.07 -10.78 -3.75
CA GLY A 39 -3.90 -11.89 -3.25
C GLY A 39 -3.95 -12.04 -1.73
N ILE A 40 -3.33 -11.14 -0.96
CA ILE A 40 -3.36 -11.13 0.51
C ILE A 40 -4.30 -10.04 1.04
N ILE A 41 -4.22 -8.84 0.48
CA ILE A 41 -4.99 -7.68 0.97
C ILE A 41 -6.29 -7.55 0.20
N ASP A 42 -7.40 -7.39 0.93
CA ASP A 42 -8.72 -7.20 0.34
C ASP A 42 -9.00 -5.72 0.03
N ILE A 43 -8.54 -4.80 0.89
CA ILE A 43 -8.84 -3.38 0.79
C ILE A 43 -7.57 -2.56 1.00
N TYR A 44 -7.26 -1.71 0.02
CA TYR A 44 -6.21 -0.71 0.16
C TYR A 44 -6.78 0.62 0.63
N MET A 45 -6.10 1.25 1.59
CA MET A 45 -6.43 2.60 2.08
C MET A 45 -5.19 3.50 1.95
N PRO A 46 -4.83 3.93 0.72
CA PRO A 46 -3.70 4.81 0.50
C PRO A 46 -4.05 6.28 0.68
N ASP A 47 -3.10 7.04 1.21
CA ASP A 47 -3.14 8.49 1.12
C ASP A 47 -2.73 8.96 -0.29
N MET A 48 -3.37 10.02 -0.78
CA MET A 48 -2.90 10.81 -1.93
C MET A 48 -2.67 12.26 -1.47
N LYS A 49 -1.65 12.45 -0.63
CA LYS A 49 -1.48 13.71 0.12
C LYS A 49 -1.14 14.92 -0.75
N TYR A 50 -0.35 14.69 -1.81
CA TYR A 50 0.21 15.76 -2.63
C TYR A 50 0.11 15.40 -4.11
N SER A 51 -0.29 16.39 -4.92
CA SER A 51 -0.28 16.31 -6.38
C SER A 51 0.91 17.03 -7.02
N ASP A 52 1.67 17.79 -6.22
CA ASP A 52 2.83 18.60 -6.62
C ASP A 52 4.09 18.18 -5.84
N GLU A 53 5.20 18.02 -6.55
CA GLU A 53 6.47 17.56 -5.98
C GLU A 53 7.08 18.58 -5.02
N LYS A 54 7.02 19.87 -5.36
CA LYS A 54 7.57 20.93 -4.51
C LYS A 54 6.85 21.00 -3.17
N THR A 55 5.52 20.87 -3.19
CA THR A 55 4.69 20.83 -1.97
C THR A 55 5.01 19.61 -1.11
N ALA A 56 5.17 18.43 -1.72
CA ALA A 56 5.55 17.21 -1.01
C ALA A 56 6.93 17.32 -0.35
N GLU A 57 7.91 17.89 -1.05
CA GLU A 57 9.25 18.12 -0.52
C GLU A 57 9.22 19.17 0.61
N GLN A 58 8.50 20.28 0.43
CA GLN A 58 8.42 21.34 1.43
C GLN A 58 7.73 20.90 2.72
N LEU A 59 6.64 20.14 2.63
CA LEU A 59 5.80 19.78 3.78
C LEU A 59 6.20 18.44 4.41
N SER A 60 6.86 17.55 3.68
CA SER A 60 7.19 16.20 4.17
C SER A 60 8.59 15.72 3.82
N GLY A 61 9.40 16.50 3.09
CA GLY A 61 10.76 16.11 2.72
C GLY A 61 10.84 14.96 1.70
N ILE A 62 9.73 14.63 1.04
CA ILE A 62 9.65 13.50 0.10
C ILE A 62 9.72 14.02 -1.33
N LYS A 63 10.70 13.54 -2.09
CA LYS A 63 10.85 13.80 -3.52
C LYS A 63 9.98 12.85 -4.32
N ASP A 64 9.58 13.25 -5.54
CA ASP A 64 8.85 12.41 -6.49
C ASP A 64 7.51 11.81 -5.96
N TYR A 65 6.96 12.36 -4.87
CA TYR A 65 5.76 11.81 -4.21
C TYR A 65 4.60 11.57 -5.19
N PRO A 66 4.18 12.54 -6.03
CA PRO A 66 3.06 12.32 -6.94
C PRO A 66 3.31 11.19 -7.95
N LYS A 67 4.57 11.00 -8.38
CA LYS A 67 4.94 9.95 -9.34
C LYS A 67 4.88 8.56 -8.70
N VAL A 68 5.53 8.39 -7.55
CA VAL A 68 5.54 7.11 -6.83
C VAL A 68 4.13 6.78 -6.32
N ASN A 69 3.41 7.77 -5.80
CA ASN A 69 2.05 7.61 -5.31
C ASN A 69 1.08 7.12 -6.38
N LYS A 70 1.09 7.73 -7.56
CA LYS A 70 0.25 7.27 -8.68
C LYS A 70 0.61 5.85 -9.10
N ALA A 71 1.89 5.49 -9.11
CA ALA A 71 2.30 4.12 -9.42
C ALA A 71 1.83 3.11 -8.36
N ALA A 72 1.97 3.47 -7.07
CA ALA A 72 1.52 2.66 -5.95
C ALA A 72 0.01 2.46 -5.97
N VAL A 73 -0.77 3.54 -6.08
CA VAL A 73 -2.25 3.48 -6.13
C VAL A 73 -2.72 2.67 -7.34
N LYS A 74 -2.06 2.79 -8.50
CA LYS A 74 -2.40 1.99 -9.68
C LYS A 74 -2.12 0.50 -9.45
N GLU A 75 -1.03 0.15 -8.78
CA GLU A 75 -0.73 -1.23 -8.42
C GLU A 75 -1.73 -1.78 -7.40
N MET A 76 -2.06 -1.01 -6.35
CA MET A 76 -3.09 -1.36 -5.38
C MET A 76 -4.42 -1.67 -6.07
N HIS A 77 -4.86 -0.77 -6.96
CA HIS A 77 -6.07 -0.97 -7.76
C HIS A 77 -5.99 -2.20 -8.68
N ARG A 78 -4.82 -2.53 -9.24
CA ARG A 78 -4.66 -3.73 -10.06
C ARG A 78 -4.93 -5.00 -9.26
N GLN A 79 -4.52 -5.04 -7.99
CA GLN A 79 -4.62 -6.23 -7.15
C GLN A 79 -6.06 -6.51 -6.68
N VAL A 80 -6.84 -5.47 -6.40
CA VAL A 80 -8.21 -5.62 -5.85
C VAL A 80 -9.33 -5.24 -6.83
N SER A 81 -8.98 -4.71 -8.01
CA SER A 81 -9.92 -4.24 -9.05
C SER A 81 -10.94 -3.21 -8.55
N ASP A 82 -12.18 -3.29 -9.04
CA ASP A 82 -13.27 -2.44 -8.61
C ASP A 82 -13.83 -3.07 -7.33
N LEU A 83 -13.65 -2.37 -6.20
CA LEU A 83 -14.23 -2.70 -4.90
C LEU A 83 -15.77 -2.55 -4.91
#